data_AF-A0A7H4PX14-F1
#
_entry.id   AF-A0A7H4PX14-F1
#
_cell.length_a   1.000
_cell.length_b   1.000
_cell.length_c   1.000
_cell.angle_alpha   90.00
_cell.angle_beta   90.00
_cell.angle_gamma   90.00
#
_symmetry.space_group_name_H-M   'P 1'
#
loop_
_entity.id
_entity.type
_entity.pdbx_description
1 polymer ?
#
loop_
_entity_poly.entity_id
_entity_poly.type
_entity_poly.pdbx_seq_one_letter_code
_entity_poly.pdbx_strand_id
1 'polypeptide(L)'
;MFDAEIAVTLLNRWDRKPALAGNDTYLNLLREGNLDFTHQQGRVDVSNAADESGLDIESLVFVDGSRAVRIKSSDPAPGWTRWAALEPPLVLVPDFA
;
A
#
# COMPACT_ATOMS: atom_id res chain seq x y z
N MET A 1 16.07 -2.67 8.18
CA MET A 1 14.65 -2.51 8.51
C MET A 1 14.17 -1.34 7.70
N PHE A 2 13.16 -1.55 6.86
CA PHE A 2 12.65 -0.55 5.94
C PHE A 2 11.47 0.21 6.56
N ASP A 3 11.25 1.44 6.14
CA ASP A 3 10.14 2.26 6.63
C ASP A 3 8.77 1.58 6.34
N ALA A 4 8.68 0.88 5.21
CA ALA A 4 7.48 0.09 4.87
C ALA A 4 7.14 -1.00 5.90
N GLU A 5 8.11 -1.65 6.54
CA GLU A 5 7.84 -2.69 7.54
C GLU A 5 7.22 -2.10 8.81
N ILE A 6 7.71 -0.93 9.21
CA ILE A 6 7.17 -0.16 10.33
C ILE A 6 5.75 0.28 9.99
N ALA A 7 5.57 0.89 8.81
CA ALA A 7 4.26 1.36 8.36
C ALA A 7 3.24 0.23 8.29
N VAL A 8 3.56 -0.90 7.66
CA VAL A 8 2.67 -2.06 7.56
C VAL A 8 2.25 -2.57 8.93
N THR A 9 3.17 -2.60 9.89
CA THR A 9 2.87 -3.00 11.27
C THR A 9 1.86 -2.06 11.93
N LEU A 10 2.06 -0.74 11.80
CA LEU A 10 1.17 0.27 12.34
C LEU A 10 -0.20 0.26 11.67
N LEU A 11 -0.24 0.17 10.34
CA LEU A 11 -1.45 0.18 9.54
C LEU A 11 -2.30 -1.07 9.80
N ASN A 12 -1.69 -2.24 9.83
CA ASN A 12 -2.40 -3.49 10.12
C ASN A 12 -2.87 -3.59 11.58
N ARG A 13 -2.26 -2.83 12.50
CA ARG A 13 -2.73 -2.66 13.88
C ARG A 13 -3.90 -1.69 13.94
N TRP A 14 -3.84 -0.60 13.16
CA TRP A 14 -4.90 0.39 13.06
C TRP A 14 -6.18 -0.21 12.49
N ASP A 15 -6.07 -1.01 11.43
CA ASP A 15 -7.19 -1.68 10.74
C ASP A 15 -8.00 -2.63 11.64
N ARG A 16 -7.41 -3.07 12.76
CA ARG A 16 -8.10 -3.89 13.78
C ARG A 16 -8.93 -3.06 14.77
N LYS A 17 -8.86 -1.73 14.74
CA LYS A 17 -9.66 -0.85 15.61
C LYS A 17 -11.08 -0.69 15.03
N PRO A 18 -12.13 -0.69 15.87
CA PRO A 18 -13.50 -0.50 15.39
C PRO A 18 -13.69 0.85 14.68
N ALA A 19 -14.58 0.86 13.68
CA ALA A 19 -14.78 1.80 12.56
C ALA A 19 -15.10 3.28 12.89
N LEU A 20 -14.51 3.86 13.94
CA LEU A 20 -14.61 5.29 14.26
C LEU A 20 -13.52 6.14 13.59
N ALA A 21 -12.58 5.51 12.90
CA ALA A 21 -11.50 6.18 12.20
C ALA A 21 -11.88 6.47 10.75
N GLY A 22 -11.93 7.75 10.38
CA GLY A 22 -12.12 8.15 8.99
C GLY A 22 -11.00 7.65 8.07
N ASN A 23 -11.28 7.62 6.76
CA ASN A 23 -10.39 7.03 5.76
C ASN A 23 -8.99 7.66 5.70
N ASP A 24 -8.78 8.91 6.15
CA ASP A 24 -7.45 9.54 6.12
C ASP A 24 -6.70 9.48 7.46
N THR A 25 -7.34 8.96 8.53
CA THR A 25 -6.76 8.97 9.88
C THR A 25 -5.50 8.09 9.97
N TYR A 26 -5.40 7.03 9.16
CA TYR A 26 -4.24 6.15 9.18
C TYR A 26 -3.00 6.77 8.49
N LEU A 27 -3.18 7.70 7.53
CA LEU A 27 -2.06 8.41 6.91
C LEU A 27 -1.45 9.41 7.89
N ASN A 28 -2.29 10.06 8.69
CA ASN A 28 -1.83 10.96 9.74
C ASN A 28 -1.06 10.21 10.84
N LEU A 29 -1.47 8.99 11.19
CA LEU A 29 -0.71 8.12 12.11
C LEU A 29 0.74 7.90 11.64
N LEU A 30 0.95 7.70 10.33
CA LEU A 30 2.30 7.51 9.79
C LEU A 30 3.11 8.81 9.83
N ARG A 31 2.48 9.95 9.50
CA ARG A 31 3.11 11.27 9.58
C ARG A 31 3.48 11.66 11.02
N GLU A 32 2.62 11.35 11.99
CA GLU A 32 2.91 11.50 13.42
C GLU A 32 4.10 10.63 13.85
N GLY A 33 4.24 9.44 13.25
CA GLY A 33 5.40 8.57 13.41
C GLY A 33 6.67 9.03 12.69
N ASN A 34 6.66 10.24 12.08
CA ASN A 34 7.75 10.79 11.29
C ASN A 34 8.19 9.90 10.11
N LEU A 35 7.22 9.22 9.49
CA LEU A 35 7.44 8.48 8.25
C LEU A 35 7.08 9.37 7.06
N ASP A 36 8.09 9.66 6.24
CA ASP A 36 7.92 10.40 4.99
C ASP A 36 7.58 9.44 3.85
N PHE A 37 6.44 9.67 3.19
CA PHE A 37 5.99 8.84 2.09
C PHE A 37 5.19 9.62 1.06
N THR A 38 5.19 9.10 -0.17
CA THR A 38 4.26 9.50 -1.23
C THR A 38 3.09 8.52 -1.27
N HIS A 39 1.87 9.03 -1.20
CA HIS A 39 0.65 8.23 -1.33
C HIS A 39 0.24 8.11 -2.80
N GLN A 40 0.03 6.88 -3.25
CA GLN A 40 -0.36 6.53 -4.62
C GLN A 40 -1.58 5.61 -4.59
N GLN A 41 -2.56 5.90 -5.44
CA GLN A 41 -3.72 5.04 -5.69
C GLN A 41 -3.88 4.84 -7.19
N GLY A 42 -4.27 3.64 -7.59
CA GLY A 42 -4.50 3.31 -8.99
C GLY A 42 -5.51 2.19 -9.13
N ARG A 43 -6.06 2.03 -10.32
CA ARG A 43 -6.95 0.95 -10.68
C ARG A 43 -6.39 0.21 -11.89
N VAL A 44 -6.41 -1.12 -11.82
CA VAL A 44 -6.04 -2.00 -12.93
C VAL A 44 -7.31 -2.69 -13.41
N ASP A 45 -7.73 -2.37 -14.63
CA ASP A 45 -8.87 -3.02 -15.28
C ASP A 45 -8.40 -4.26 -16.05
N VAL A 46 -9.03 -5.40 -15.81
CA VAL A 46 -8.74 -6.64 -16.54
C VAL A 46 -9.57 -6.65 -17.82
N SER A 47 -8.99 -6.19 -18.92
CA SER A 47 -9.70 -5.92 -20.19
C SER A 47 -10.24 -7.15 -20.94
N ASN A 48 -10.10 -8.37 -20.40
CA ASN A 48 -10.42 -9.62 -21.10
C ASN A 48 -11.44 -10.50 -20.37
N ALA A 49 -12.02 -10.02 -19.27
CA ALA A 49 -13.15 -10.69 -18.62
C ALA A 49 -14.44 -10.03 -19.09
N ALA A 50 -15.45 -10.84 -19.43
CA ALA A 50 -16.81 -10.36 -19.69
C ALA A 50 -17.45 -9.69 -18.45
N ASP A 51 -16.78 -9.81 -17.30
CA ASP A 51 -17.10 -9.15 -16.03
C ASP A 51 -16.12 -8.00 -15.78
N GLU A 52 -16.64 -6.84 -15.40
CA GLU A 52 -15.91 -5.62 -15.02
C GLU A 52 -15.09 -5.84 -13.72
N SER A 53 -14.13 -6.75 -13.77
CA SER A 53 -13.24 -7.08 -12.66
C SER A 53 -12.05 -6.11 -12.66
N GLY A 54 -12.15 -5.08 -11.81
CA GLY A 54 -11.06 -4.15 -11.52
C GLY A 54 -10.37 -4.49 -10.20
N LEU A 55 -9.06 -4.22 -10.14
CA LEU A 55 -8.28 -4.21 -8.90
C LEU A 55 -7.92 -2.78 -8.55
N ASP A 56 -8.42 -2.29 -7.43
CA ASP A 56 -7.92 -1.05 -6.84
C ASP A 56 -6.63 -1.38 -6.08
N ILE A 57 -5.62 -0.55 -6.26
CA ILE A 57 -4.30 -0.67 -5.65
C ILE A 57 -4.01 0.61 -4.90
N GLU A 58 -3.51 0.46 -3.68
CA GLU A 58 -3.02 1.56 -2.88
C GLU A 58 -1.59 1.28 -2.45
N SER A 59 -0.72 2.29 -2.59
CA SER A 59 0.70 2.21 -2.29
C SER A 59 1.19 3.45 -1.56
N LEU A 60 2.01 3.24 -0.53
CA LEU A 60 2.81 4.27 0.13
C LEU A 60 4.27 4.01 -0.23
N VAL A 61 4.92 4.96 -0.89
CA VAL A 61 6.33 4.87 -1.32
C VAL A 61 7.17 5.71 -0.36
N PHE A 62 8.09 5.06 0.35
CA PHE A 62 8.96 5.69 1.35
C PHE A 62 10.26 6.21 0.73
N VAL A 63 10.98 7.05 1.47
CA VAL A 63 12.23 7.68 1.03
C VAL A 63 13.32 6.64 0.73
N ASP A 64 13.36 5.53 1.47
CA ASP A 64 14.25 4.40 1.23
C ASP A 64 13.89 3.57 -0.02
N GLY A 65 12.79 3.94 -0.72
CA GLY A 65 12.27 3.25 -1.90
C GLY A 65 11.39 2.04 -1.60
N SER A 66 11.27 1.65 -0.33
CA SER A 66 10.38 0.58 0.11
C SER A 66 8.92 1.01 -0.04
N ARG A 67 8.01 0.03 -0.06
CA ARG A 67 6.58 0.31 -0.28
C ARG A 67 5.69 -0.45 0.67
N ALA A 68 4.66 0.21 1.19
CA ALA A 68 3.51 -0.46 1.79
C ALA A 68 2.40 -0.53 0.74
N VAL A 69 1.84 -1.72 0.48
CA VAL A 69 0.82 -1.93 -0.57
C VAL A 69 -0.36 -2.71 -0.03
N ARG A 70 -1.56 -2.38 -0.49
CA ARG A 70 -2.77 -3.21 -0.37
C ARG A 70 -3.60 -3.16 -1.64
N ILE A 71 -4.44 -4.17 -1.83
CA ILE A 71 -5.29 -4.31 -3.01
C ILE A 71 -6.73 -4.52 -2.59
N LYS A 72 -7.68 -4.12 -3.43
CA LYS A 72 -9.10 -4.39 -3.26
C LYS A 72 -9.64 -4.93 -4.57
N SER A 73 -10.24 -6.13 -4.51
CA SER A 73 -10.96 -6.72 -5.63
C SER A 73 -12.36 -6.14 -5.71
N SER A 74 -12.87 -6.00 -6.93
CA SER A 74 -14.26 -5.60 -7.17
C SER A 74 -15.28 -6.70 -6.85
N ASP A 75 -14.84 -7.97 -6.68
CA ASP A 75 -15.74 -9.12 -6.44
C ASP A 75 -15.03 -10.32 -5.74
N PRO A 76 -15.68 -11.14 -4.89
CA PRO A 76 -16.76 -10.83 -3.93
C PRO A 76 -16.21 -10.55 -2.51
N ALA A 77 -14.91 -10.20 -2.37
CA ALA A 77 -14.31 -9.86 -1.07
C ALA A 77 -14.57 -8.38 -0.73
N PRO A 78 -15.22 -8.04 0.41
CA PRO A 78 -15.82 -6.72 0.62
C PRO A 78 -14.84 -5.60 1.04
N GLY A 79 -13.53 -5.82 1.01
CA GLY A 79 -12.58 -4.87 1.57
C GLY A 79 -11.17 -4.96 1.02
N TRP A 80 -10.39 -3.93 1.35
CA TRP A 80 -8.96 -3.93 1.13
C TRP A 80 -8.30 -5.12 1.83
N THR A 81 -7.28 -5.70 1.20
CA THR A 81 -6.37 -6.63 1.87
C THR A 81 -5.64 -5.93 3.01
N ARG A 82 -5.04 -6.73 3.88
CA ARG A 82 -4.02 -6.24 4.81
C ARG A 82 -2.88 -5.59 4.02
N TRP A 83 -2.21 -4.63 4.66
CA TRP A 83 -1.02 -4.01 4.12
C TRP A 83 0.13 -5.03 4.08
N ALA A 84 0.92 -4.98 3.02
CA ALA A 84 2.13 -5.77 2.81
C ALA A 84 3.32 -4.85 2.52
N ALA A 85 4.51 -5.22 3.01
CA ALA A 85 5.75 -4.49 2.74
C ALA A 85 6.42 -5.07 1.49
N LEU A 86 6.91 -4.19 0.64
CA LEU A 86 7.77 -4.51 -0.50
C LEU A 86 9.11 -3.81 -0.31
N GLU A 87 10.18 -4.55 -0.50
CA GLU A 87 11.53 -4.00 -0.50
C GLU A 87 11.72 -3.01 -1.67
N PRO A 88 12.66 -2.06 -1.55
CA PRO A 88 13.01 -1.19 -2.64
C PRO A 88 13.40 -2.01 -3.89
N PRO A 89 12.99 -1.62 -5.10
CA PRO A 89 13.44 -2.31 -6.30
C PRO A 89 14.96 -2.24 -6.39
N LEU A 90 15.61 -3.38 -6.64
CA LEU A 90 17.04 -3.41 -6.88
C LEU A 90 17.36 -2.51 -8.07
N VAL A 91 18.14 -1.46 -7.85
CA VAL A 91 18.73 -0.69 -8.94
C VAL A 91 19.78 -1.61 -9.58
N LEU A 92 19.38 -2.32 -10.63
CA LEU A 92 20.33 -2.96 -11.53
C LEU A 92 21.09 -1.84 -12.22
N VAL A 93 22.21 -1.42 -11.65
CA VAL A 93 23.17 -0.58 -12.37
C VAL A 93 23.75 -1.50 -13.45
N PRO A 94 23.47 -1.27 -14.74
CA PRO A 94 24.15 -2.04 -15.77
C PRO A 94 25.63 -1.69 -15.69
N ASP A 95 26.44 -2.71 -15.39
CA ASP A 95 27.89 -2.63 -15.33
C ASP A 95 28.39 -2.46 -16.77
N PHE A 96 28.56 -1.22 -17.23
CA PHE A 96 29.22 -0.94 -18.49
C PHE A 96 30.73 -0.92 -18.24
N ALA A 97 31.34 -2.11 -18.30
CA ALA A 97 32.78 -2.30 -18.42
C ALA A 97 33.21 -2.32 -19.89
#